data_AF-A0A2G1WNE0-F1
#
_entry.id   AF-A0A2G1WNE0-F1
#
_cell.length_a   1.000
_cell.length_b   1.000
_cell.length_c   1.000
_cell.angle_alpha   90.00
_cell.angle_beta   90.00
_cell.angle_gamma   90.00
#
_symmetry.space_group_name_H-M   'P 1'
#
loop_
_entity.id
_entity.type
_entity.pdbx_description
1 polymer ?
#
loop_
_entity_poly.entity_id
_entity_poly.type
_entity_poly.pdbx_seq_one_letter_code
_entity_poly.pdbx_strand_id
1 'polypeptide(L)'
;MPHQPTVSEETEFEGLPRRLPDQNAVLIGRVTGDGEFDGLAAYYIHGQGSILIGHYENQEFKPGYTIECESRLMSACVREFSTADVETELSTVGKALLQAWHFGDLTPLSHKQAHVYALREKAEFNRDETAAILNISPSTVDTHLQRAKEKLTAAENLVQFVHVDADELAEVHPDFFDEAGVSDEASSSSDITPLS
;
A
#
# COMPACT_ATOMS: atom_id res chain seq x y z
N MET A 1 24.05 -14.92 -29.59
CA MET A 1 24.16 -15.62 -28.29
C MET A 1 22.75 -15.92 -27.82
N PRO A 2 22.47 -17.11 -27.25
CA PRO A 2 21.17 -17.36 -26.64
C PRO A 2 20.97 -16.37 -25.48
N HIS A 3 19.79 -15.75 -25.40
CA HIS A 3 19.41 -14.89 -24.29
C HIS A 3 19.29 -15.77 -23.04
N GLN A 4 20.02 -15.43 -21.98
CA GLN A 4 19.83 -16.02 -20.67
C GLN A 4 18.84 -15.13 -19.90
N PRO A 5 17.68 -15.64 -19.46
CA PRO A 5 16.70 -14.86 -18.70
C PRO A 5 17.29 -14.35 -17.38
N THR A 6 17.00 -13.11 -17.04
CA THR A 6 17.35 -12.50 -15.76
C THR A 6 16.30 -12.88 -14.73
N VAL A 7 16.73 -13.42 -13.58
CA VAL A 7 15.87 -13.75 -12.43
C VAL A 7 16.49 -13.22 -11.14
N SER A 8 15.66 -12.88 -10.14
CA SER A 8 16.14 -12.50 -8.80
C SER A 8 16.80 -13.70 -8.11
N GLU A 9 17.88 -13.46 -7.34
CA GLU A 9 18.47 -14.49 -6.49
C GLU A 9 17.57 -14.82 -5.28
N GLU A 10 16.77 -13.85 -4.83
CA GLU A 10 15.78 -14.06 -3.78
C GLU A 10 14.63 -14.91 -4.30
N THR A 11 14.47 -16.09 -3.69
CA THR A 11 13.46 -17.07 -4.05
C THR A 11 12.55 -17.36 -2.86
N GLU A 12 11.31 -17.74 -3.16
CA GLU A 12 10.30 -18.19 -2.19
C GLU A 12 9.67 -19.50 -2.72
N PHE A 13 8.91 -20.20 -1.89
CA PHE A 13 8.20 -21.44 -2.28
C PHE A 13 9.08 -22.48 -3.01
N GLU A 14 10.24 -22.78 -2.43
CA GLU A 14 11.16 -23.81 -2.94
C GLU A 14 11.75 -23.52 -4.34
N GLY A 15 11.89 -22.24 -4.69
CA GLY A 15 12.71 -21.82 -5.85
C GLY A 15 12.02 -20.88 -6.83
N LEU A 16 10.82 -20.38 -6.53
CA LEU A 16 10.17 -19.35 -7.32
C LEU A 16 10.87 -18.00 -7.10
N PRO A 17 11.46 -17.36 -8.13
CA PRO A 17 12.11 -16.07 -7.96
C PRO A 17 11.12 -14.99 -7.59
N ARG A 18 11.47 -14.12 -6.64
CA ARG A 18 10.64 -12.99 -6.23
C ARG A 18 10.32 -12.06 -7.40
N ARG A 19 11.26 -11.92 -8.34
CA ARG A 19 11.11 -11.08 -9.53
C ARG A 19 11.63 -11.78 -10.77
N LEU A 20 10.97 -11.52 -11.89
CA LEU A 20 11.41 -11.87 -13.24
C LEU A 20 11.52 -10.56 -14.05
N PRO A 21 12.66 -9.85 -13.98
CA PRO A 21 12.85 -8.56 -14.63
C PRO A 21 12.48 -8.52 -16.11
N ASP A 22 12.85 -9.54 -16.87
CA ASP A 22 12.60 -9.59 -18.33
C ASP A 22 11.10 -9.69 -18.66
N GLN A 23 10.29 -10.13 -17.69
CA GLN A 23 8.83 -10.25 -17.81
C GLN A 23 8.09 -9.16 -17.01
N ASN A 24 8.81 -8.23 -16.37
CA ASN A 24 8.26 -7.24 -15.43
C ASN A 24 7.31 -7.87 -14.39
N ALA A 25 7.70 -9.05 -13.89
CA ALA A 25 6.86 -9.87 -13.03
C ALA A 25 7.35 -9.83 -11.58
N VAL A 26 6.41 -9.82 -10.63
CA VAL A 26 6.68 -9.90 -9.19
C VAL A 26 5.84 -11.01 -8.57
N LEU A 27 6.49 -11.92 -7.84
CA LEU A 27 5.84 -13.06 -7.19
C LEU A 27 4.92 -12.57 -6.07
N ILE A 28 3.62 -12.82 -6.21
CA ILE A 28 2.60 -12.48 -5.21
C ILE A 28 2.30 -13.66 -4.29
N GLY A 29 2.40 -14.88 -4.81
CA GLY A 29 2.07 -16.08 -4.05
C GLY A 29 2.09 -17.33 -4.92
N ARG A 30 1.45 -18.37 -4.41
CA ARG A 30 1.13 -19.59 -5.16
C ARG A 30 -0.27 -20.06 -4.81
N VAL A 31 -0.87 -20.84 -5.69
CA VAL A 31 -2.05 -21.63 -5.38
C VAL A 31 -1.60 -22.90 -4.67
N THR A 32 -2.34 -23.30 -3.64
CA THR A 32 -2.09 -24.51 -2.85
C THR A 32 -3.35 -25.37 -2.82
N GLY A 33 -3.21 -26.66 -2.49
CA GLY A 33 -4.34 -27.53 -2.16
C GLY A 33 -4.39 -28.80 -3.02
N ASP A 34 -5.49 -29.55 -2.95
CA ASP A 34 -5.62 -30.84 -3.65
C ASP A 34 -6.31 -30.72 -5.02
N GLY A 35 -5.91 -29.74 -5.84
CA GLY A 35 -6.58 -29.37 -7.09
C GLY A 35 -5.67 -29.31 -8.32
N GLU A 36 -6.27 -29.08 -9.50
CA GLU A 36 -5.56 -28.90 -10.78
C GLU A 36 -4.56 -27.72 -10.75
N PHE A 37 -4.81 -26.75 -9.87
CA PHE A 37 -4.01 -25.53 -9.75
C PHE A 37 -2.91 -25.62 -8.69
N ASP A 38 -2.75 -26.76 -8.01
CA ASP A 38 -1.78 -26.89 -6.92
C ASP A 38 -0.35 -26.59 -7.41
N GLY A 39 0.37 -25.82 -6.60
CA GLY A 39 1.75 -25.42 -6.87
C GLY A 39 1.92 -24.37 -7.98
N LEU A 40 0.85 -23.89 -8.63
CA LEU A 40 0.97 -22.83 -9.63
C LEU A 40 1.42 -21.51 -9.00
N ALA A 41 2.39 -20.87 -9.63
CA ALA A 41 2.90 -19.58 -9.20
C ALA A 41 1.95 -18.45 -9.60
N ALA A 42 1.79 -17.46 -8.73
CA ALA A 42 1.02 -16.25 -8.99
C ALA A 42 1.96 -15.04 -9.08
N TYR A 43 2.06 -14.45 -10.28
CA TYR A 43 2.90 -13.27 -10.54
C TYR A 43 2.04 -12.08 -10.95
N TYR A 44 2.30 -10.91 -10.37
CA TYR A 44 1.79 -9.65 -10.87
C TYR A 44 2.67 -9.16 -12.02
N ILE A 45 2.05 -8.88 -13.17
CA ILE A 45 2.74 -8.42 -14.38
C ILE A 45 2.46 -6.93 -14.58
N HIS A 46 3.46 -6.08 -14.35
CA HIS A 46 3.29 -4.62 -14.41
C HIS A 46 2.72 -4.11 -15.74
N GLY A 47 3.14 -4.71 -16.86
CA GLY A 47 2.65 -4.32 -18.19
C GLY A 47 1.16 -4.61 -18.42
N GLN A 48 0.59 -5.58 -17.69
CA GLN A 48 -0.82 -5.94 -17.78
C GLN A 48 -1.66 -5.33 -16.65
N GLY A 49 -1.03 -5.06 -15.51
CA GLY A 49 -1.72 -4.56 -14.32
C GLY A 49 -2.60 -5.63 -13.65
N SER A 50 -2.24 -6.90 -13.78
CA SER A 50 -3.00 -8.05 -13.29
C SER A 50 -2.10 -9.12 -12.68
N ILE A 51 -2.68 -9.99 -11.86
CA ILE A 51 -2.03 -11.21 -11.39
C ILE A 51 -2.38 -12.34 -12.36
N LEU A 52 -1.35 -12.99 -12.88
CA LEU A 52 -1.46 -14.20 -13.66
C LEU A 52 -1.00 -15.40 -12.84
N ILE A 53 -1.63 -16.54 -13.08
CA ILE A 53 -1.30 -17.81 -12.45
C ILE A 53 -0.79 -18.78 -13.53
N GLY A 54 0.28 -19.51 -13.24
CA GLY A 54 0.85 -20.44 -14.20
C GLY A 54 2.10 -21.16 -13.69
N HIS A 55 2.80 -21.80 -14.61
CA HIS A 55 4.00 -22.57 -14.29
C HIS A 55 5.26 -21.71 -14.40
N TYR A 56 6.21 -21.93 -13.50
CA TYR A 56 7.57 -21.42 -13.64
C TYR A 56 8.51 -22.58 -13.95
N GLU A 57 9.08 -22.58 -15.14
CA GLU A 57 9.99 -23.62 -15.62
C GLU A 57 11.02 -23.02 -16.57
N ASN A 58 12.23 -23.60 -16.61
CA ASN A 58 13.31 -23.12 -17.48
C ASN A 58 13.62 -21.61 -17.32
N GLN A 59 13.47 -21.06 -16.11
CA GLN A 59 13.67 -19.65 -15.78
C GLN A 59 12.65 -18.68 -16.41
N GLU A 60 11.53 -19.20 -16.91
CA GLU A 60 10.46 -18.42 -17.51
C GLU A 60 9.12 -18.71 -16.84
N PHE A 61 8.25 -17.70 -16.78
CA PHE A 61 6.91 -17.83 -16.25
C PHE A 61 5.92 -17.95 -17.41
N LYS A 62 5.14 -19.03 -17.40
CA LYS A 62 4.18 -19.36 -18.44
C LYS A 62 2.77 -19.26 -17.85
N PRO A 63 2.09 -18.12 -18.04
CA PRO A 63 0.75 -17.91 -17.50
C PRO A 63 -0.26 -18.81 -18.20
N GLY A 64 -1.19 -19.38 -17.43
CA GLY A 64 -2.36 -20.11 -17.93
C GLY A 64 -3.68 -19.47 -17.53
N TYR A 65 -3.70 -18.71 -16.43
CA TYR A 65 -4.90 -18.15 -15.84
C TYR A 65 -4.68 -16.70 -15.38
N THR A 66 -5.76 -15.95 -15.19
CA THR A 66 -5.73 -14.57 -14.67
C THR A 66 -6.66 -14.45 -13.48
N ILE A 67 -6.26 -13.65 -12.49
CA ILE A 67 -7.18 -13.16 -11.46
C ILE A 67 -7.87 -11.91 -12.01
N GLU A 68 -9.20 -11.91 -12.00
CA GLU A 68 -9.98 -10.73 -12.34
C GLU A 68 -9.83 -9.68 -11.23
N CYS A 69 -9.46 -8.47 -11.64
CA CYS A 69 -9.21 -7.36 -10.73
C CYS A 69 -9.68 -6.09 -11.43
N GLU A 70 -10.67 -5.40 -10.87
CA GLU A 70 -11.24 -4.18 -11.46
C GLU A 70 -10.29 -2.98 -11.38
N SER A 71 -9.31 -3.07 -10.47
CA SER A 71 -8.29 -2.05 -10.24
C SER A 71 -6.97 -2.45 -10.87
N ARG A 72 -6.14 -1.47 -11.22
CA ARG A 72 -4.73 -1.71 -11.59
C ARG A 72 -3.76 -1.51 -10.43
N LEU A 73 -4.28 -1.35 -9.22
CA LEU A 73 -3.46 -1.26 -8.02
C LEU A 73 -3.01 -2.66 -7.62
N MET A 74 -1.70 -2.86 -7.54
CA MET A 74 -1.09 -4.15 -7.19
C MET A 74 -1.68 -4.74 -5.89
N SER A 75 -1.87 -3.92 -4.86
CA SER A 75 -2.48 -4.34 -3.59
C SER A 75 -3.96 -4.74 -3.70
N ALA A 76 -4.72 -4.10 -4.59
CA ALA A 76 -6.10 -4.50 -4.84
C ALA A 76 -6.14 -5.87 -5.51
N CYS A 77 -5.28 -6.11 -6.49
CA CYS A 77 -5.23 -7.43 -7.13
C CYS A 77 -4.69 -8.51 -6.19
N VAL A 78 -3.78 -8.18 -5.28
CA VAL A 78 -3.36 -9.10 -4.21
C VAL A 78 -4.54 -9.46 -3.29
N ARG A 79 -5.40 -8.50 -2.95
CA ARG A 79 -6.63 -8.79 -2.18
C ARG A 79 -7.53 -9.75 -2.95
N GLU A 80 -7.82 -9.47 -4.22
CA GLU A 80 -8.65 -10.36 -5.07
C GLU A 80 -8.05 -11.76 -5.13
N PHE A 81 -6.73 -11.88 -5.34
CA PHE A 81 -6.04 -13.18 -5.30
C PHE A 81 -6.19 -13.88 -3.94
N SER A 82 -6.03 -13.17 -2.83
CA SER A 82 -6.14 -13.75 -1.47
C SER A 82 -7.57 -14.15 -1.08
N THR A 83 -8.57 -13.70 -1.83
CA THR A 83 -10.00 -13.98 -1.57
C THR A 83 -10.66 -14.78 -2.70
N ALA A 84 -9.87 -15.25 -3.66
CA ALA A 84 -10.32 -16.13 -4.72
C ALA A 84 -10.85 -17.45 -4.14
N ASP A 85 -11.72 -18.13 -4.88
CA ASP A 85 -12.31 -19.43 -4.52
C ASP A 85 -11.33 -20.61 -4.74
N VAL A 86 -10.06 -20.40 -4.39
CA VAL A 86 -8.97 -21.37 -4.39
C VAL A 86 -8.07 -21.10 -3.18
N GLU A 87 -7.49 -22.15 -2.61
CA GLU A 87 -6.53 -21.98 -1.53
C GLU A 87 -5.25 -21.32 -2.06
N THR A 88 -4.79 -20.27 -1.38
CA THR A 88 -3.60 -19.51 -1.80
C THR A 88 -2.65 -19.29 -0.64
N GLU A 89 -1.36 -19.25 -0.97
CA GLU A 89 -0.31 -18.87 -0.06
C GLU A 89 0.39 -17.61 -0.60
N LEU A 90 0.35 -16.52 0.16
CA LEU A 90 0.97 -15.26 -0.22
C LEU A 90 2.49 -15.27 0.03
N SER A 91 3.24 -14.73 -0.92
CA SER A 91 4.67 -14.42 -0.77
C SER A 91 4.87 -13.31 0.26
N THR A 92 6.12 -13.05 0.62
CA THR A 92 6.48 -11.92 1.48
C THR A 92 6.03 -10.59 0.86
N VAL A 93 6.20 -10.45 -0.47
CA VAL A 93 5.70 -9.30 -1.21
C VAL A 93 4.16 -9.25 -1.20
N GLY A 94 3.49 -10.39 -1.43
CA GLY A 94 2.04 -10.50 -1.39
C GLY A 94 1.47 -10.09 -0.03
N LYS A 95 2.04 -10.58 1.07
CA LYS A 95 1.64 -10.21 2.44
C LYS A 95 1.80 -8.72 2.69
N ALA A 96 2.93 -8.13 2.29
CA ALA A 96 3.16 -6.70 2.42
C ALA A 96 2.16 -5.87 1.61
N LEU A 97 1.82 -6.30 0.40
CA LEU A 97 0.85 -5.61 -0.45
C LEU A 97 -0.59 -5.76 0.04
N LEU A 98 -0.94 -6.88 0.66
CA LEU A 98 -2.22 -7.03 1.34
C LEU A 98 -2.33 -6.05 2.52
N GLN A 99 -1.26 -5.88 3.31
CA GLN A 99 -1.19 -4.83 4.33
C GLN A 99 -1.29 -3.42 3.72
N ALA A 100 -0.65 -3.17 2.58
CA ALA A 100 -0.76 -1.90 1.88
C ALA A 100 -2.19 -1.60 1.42
N TRP A 101 -2.97 -2.62 1.04
CA TRP A 101 -4.39 -2.45 0.74
C TRP A 101 -5.14 -1.92 1.98
N HIS A 102 -4.98 -2.59 3.13
CA HIS A 102 -5.58 -2.14 4.38
C HIS A 102 -5.15 -0.73 4.79
N PHE A 103 -3.87 -0.37 4.66
CA PHE A 103 -3.41 0.98 4.97
C PHE A 103 -4.05 2.02 4.05
N GLY A 104 -4.16 1.75 2.76
CA GLY A 104 -4.79 2.68 1.82
C GLY A 104 -6.26 2.96 2.14
N ASP A 105 -6.95 2.00 2.76
CA ASP A 105 -8.38 2.11 3.08
C ASP A 105 -8.62 2.67 4.50
N LEU A 106 -7.74 2.35 5.45
CA LEU A 106 -7.96 2.64 6.88
C LEU A 106 -7.13 3.81 7.43
N THR A 107 -6.28 4.41 6.61
CA THR A 107 -5.37 5.48 7.03
C THR A 107 -5.41 6.65 6.03
N PRO A 108 -4.89 7.85 6.38
CA PRO A 108 -4.83 8.98 5.45
C PRO A 108 -3.79 8.83 4.32
N LEU A 109 -3.16 7.66 4.18
CA LEU A 109 -2.19 7.37 3.15
C LEU A 109 -2.87 7.17 1.79
N SER A 110 -2.30 7.71 0.72
CA SER A 110 -2.69 7.27 -0.61
C SER A 110 -2.19 5.84 -0.85
N HIS A 111 -2.82 5.08 -1.75
CA HIS A 111 -2.38 3.70 -2.04
C HIS A 111 -0.89 3.61 -2.41
N LYS A 112 -0.36 4.58 -3.18
CA LYS A 112 1.07 4.63 -3.52
C LYS A 112 1.98 4.82 -2.29
N GLN A 113 1.55 5.63 -1.33
CA GLN A 113 2.25 5.82 -0.06
C GLN A 113 2.15 4.56 0.81
N ALA A 114 0.97 3.94 0.85
CA ALA A 114 0.72 2.70 1.57
C ALA A 114 1.56 1.53 1.04
N HIS A 115 1.70 1.39 -0.29
CA HIS A 115 2.58 0.39 -0.91
C HIS A 115 4.01 0.51 -0.41
N VAL A 116 4.57 1.72 -0.51
CA VAL A 116 5.94 1.98 -0.09
C VAL A 116 6.09 1.76 1.41
N TYR A 117 5.18 2.28 2.22
CA TYR A 117 5.24 2.14 3.68
C TYR A 117 5.18 0.67 4.12
N ALA A 118 4.27 -0.13 3.56
CA ALA A 118 4.17 -1.55 3.91
C ALA A 118 5.43 -2.33 3.52
N LEU A 119 5.95 -2.12 2.31
CA LEU A 119 7.17 -2.80 1.85
C LEU A 119 8.40 -2.40 2.68
N ARG A 120 8.57 -1.10 2.96
CA ARG A 120 9.75 -0.54 3.64
C ARG A 120 9.75 -0.75 5.15
N GLU A 121 8.63 -0.48 5.80
CA GLU A 121 8.57 -0.36 7.26
C GLU A 121 7.90 -1.57 7.92
N LYS A 122 7.14 -2.38 7.17
CA LYS A 122 6.49 -3.58 7.72
C LYS A 122 7.13 -4.86 7.24
N ALA A 123 7.61 -4.90 6.00
CA ALA A 123 8.28 -6.06 5.42
C ALA A 123 9.80 -5.87 5.23
N GLU A 124 10.35 -4.72 5.66
CA GLU A 124 11.80 -4.44 5.71
C GLU A 124 12.55 -4.57 4.37
N PHE A 125 11.83 -4.48 3.24
CA PHE A 125 12.46 -4.47 1.93
C PHE A 125 13.37 -3.24 1.79
N ASN A 126 14.54 -3.45 1.18
CA ASN A 126 15.45 -2.34 0.93
C ASN A 126 14.91 -1.40 -0.16
N ARG A 127 15.67 -0.35 -0.44
CA ARG A 127 15.17 0.82 -1.19
C ARG A 127 15.02 0.48 -2.66
N ASP A 128 16.07 -0.12 -3.19
CA ASP A 128 16.17 -0.49 -4.59
C ASP A 128 15.26 -1.69 -4.87
N GLU A 129 15.11 -2.59 -3.91
CA GLU A 129 14.16 -3.69 -4.01
C GLU A 129 12.70 -3.22 -3.99
N THR A 130 12.33 -2.32 -3.09
CA THR A 130 10.99 -1.71 -3.09
C THR A 130 10.71 -0.99 -4.40
N ALA A 131 11.70 -0.23 -4.90
CA ALA A 131 11.60 0.48 -6.17
C ALA A 131 11.33 -0.49 -7.32
N ALA A 132 12.04 -1.62 -7.35
CA ALA A 132 11.88 -2.61 -8.39
C ALA A 132 10.60 -3.44 -8.27
N ILE A 133 10.13 -3.76 -7.06
CA ILE A 133 8.83 -4.41 -6.82
C ILE A 133 7.70 -3.53 -7.36
N LEU A 134 7.74 -2.23 -7.05
CA LEU A 134 6.68 -1.29 -7.43
C LEU A 134 6.86 -0.70 -8.83
N ASN A 135 7.96 -1.01 -9.52
CA ASN A 135 8.34 -0.43 -10.81
C ASN A 135 8.34 1.10 -10.81
N ILE A 136 9.00 1.70 -9.81
CA ILE A 136 9.16 3.16 -9.63
C ILE A 136 10.63 3.51 -9.40
N SER A 137 10.96 4.80 -9.43
CA SER A 137 12.33 5.24 -9.10
C SER A 137 12.60 5.10 -7.59
N PRO A 138 13.84 4.79 -7.18
CA PRO A 138 14.23 4.79 -5.77
C PRO A 138 14.00 6.13 -5.06
N SER A 139 14.13 7.27 -5.76
CA SER A 139 13.78 8.59 -5.21
C SER A 139 12.28 8.77 -4.94
N THR A 140 11.42 8.09 -5.72
CA THR A 140 9.98 8.08 -5.49
C THR A 140 9.65 7.28 -4.24
N VAL A 141 10.38 6.17 -3.98
CA VAL A 141 10.29 5.42 -2.72
C VAL A 141 10.57 6.34 -1.54
N ASP A 142 11.69 7.06 -1.55
CA ASP A 142 12.07 7.98 -0.46
C ASP A 142 10.98 9.03 -0.20
N THR A 143 10.50 9.66 -1.28
CA THR A 143 9.46 10.70 -1.21
C THR A 143 8.13 10.16 -0.66
N HIS A 144 7.70 8.98 -1.12
CA HIS A 144 6.46 8.36 -0.65
C HIS A 144 6.58 7.90 0.79
N LEU A 145 7.71 7.35 1.20
CA LEU A 145 7.96 6.92 2.56
C LEU A 145 7.95 8.10 3.54
N GLN A 146 8.66 9.18 3.22
CA GLN A 146 8.71 10.39 4.04
C GLN A 146 7.31 10.95 4.27
N ARG A 147 6.53 11.14 3.20
CA ARG A 147 5.15 11.64 3.30
C ARG A 147 4.22 10.69 4.05
N ALA A 148 4.46 9.38 3.96
CA ALA A 148 3.67 8.41 4.72
C ALA A 148 3.92 8.56 6.22
N LYS A 149 5.18 8.67 6.64
CA LYS A 149 5.55 8.88 8.04
C LYS A 149 4.97 10.18 8.58
N GLU A 150 5.11 11.30 7.86
CA GLU A 150 4.55 12.60 8.26
C GLU A 150 3.03 12.52 8.50
N LYS A 151 2.29 11.87 7.59
CA LYS A 151 0.83 11.73 7.72
C LYS A 151 0.43 10.82 8.88
N LEU A 152 1.14 9.72 9.09
CA LEU A 152 0.84 8.82 10.21
C LEU A 152 1.15 9.49 11.55
N THR A 153 2.30 10.17 11.67
CA THR A 153 2.62 10.95 12.87
C THR A 153 1.61 12.08 13.10
N ALA A 154 1.15 12.77 12.05
CA ALA A 154 0.10 13.79 12.20
C ALA A 154 -1.23 13.17 12.68
N ALA A 155 -1.60 11.99 12.19
CA ALA A 155 -2.79 11.28 12.63
C ALA A 155 -2.66 10.80 14.09
N GLU A 156 -1.51 10.28 14.49
CA GLU A 156 -1.20 9.88 15.86
C GLU A 156 -1.28 11.08 16.82
N ASN A 157 -0.68 12.21 16.45
CA ASN A 157 -0.75 13.45 17.22
C ASN A 157 -2.19 13.96 17.38
N LEU A 158 -3.01 13.86 16.33
CA LEU A 158 -4.42 14.24 16.39
C LEU A 158 -5.20 13.33 17.33
N VAL A 159 -4.98 12.02 17.27
CA VAL A 159 -5.61 11.05 18.17
C VAL A 159 -5.23 11.36 19.62
N GLN A 160 -3.94 11.59 19.88
CA GLN A 160 -3.48 12.00 21.22
C GLN A 160 -4.17 13.28 21.67
N PHE A 161 -4.17 14.33 20.85
CA PHE A 161 -4.82 15.61 21.17
C PHE A 161 -6.30 15.46 21.51
N VAL A 162 -7.06 14.68 20.74
CA VAL A 162 -8.50 14.44 20.99
C VAL A 162 -8.76 13.61 22.25
N HIS A 163 -7.79 12.79 22.68
CA HIS A 163 -7.91 11.97 23.90
C HIS A 163 -7.44 12.70 25.17
N VAL A 164 -6.75 13.83 25.05
CA VAL A 164 -6.40 14.64 26.23
C VAL A 164 -7.66 15.38 26.69
N ASP A 165 -8.02 15.21 27.97
CA ASP A 165 -9.11 15.97 28.59
C ASP A 165 -8.82 17.48 28.44
N ALA A 166 -9.85 18.28 28.16
CA ALA A 166 -9.69 19.73 27.95
C ALA A 166 -8.97 20.42 29.12
N ASP A 167 -9.16 19.90 30.35
CA ASP A 167 -8.51 20.37 31.57
C ASP A 167 -6.99 20.07 31.57
N GLU A 168 -6.57 18.94 31.01
CA GLU A 168 -5.16 18.54 30.93
C GLU A 168 -4.43 19.26 29.77
N LEU A 169 -5.14 19.60 28.68
CA LEU A 169 -4.62 20.50 27.63
C LEU A 169 -4.42 21.94 28.13
N ALA A 170 -5.32 22.44 28.97
CA ALA A 170 -5.20 23.78 29.57
C ALA A 170 -4.02 23.89 30.54
N GLU A 171 -3.61 22.80 31.20
CA GLU A 171 -2.42 22.77 32.07
C GLU A 171 -1.10 22.72 31.28
N VAL A 172 -1.06 22.01 30.15
CA VAL A 172 0.17 21.84 29.34
C VAL A 172 0.38 22.99 28.36
N HIS A 173 -0.69 23.57 27.82
CA HIS A 173 -0.66 24.67 26.86
C HIS A 173 -1.69 25.75 27.22
N PRO A 174 -1.41 26.60 28.25
CA PRO A 174 -2.35 27.63 28.70
C PRO A 174 -2.70 28.64 27.60
N ASP A 175 -1.76 28.93 26.69
CA ASP A 175 -1.95 29.87 25.58
C ASP A 175 -2.85 29.33 24.45
N PHE A 176 -3.27 28.06 24.50
CA PHE A 176 -4.05 27.42 23.44
C PHE A 176 -5.53 27.87 23.42
N PHE A 177 -6.06 28.24 24.58
CA PHE A 177 -7.44 28.73 24.74
C PHE A 177 -7.52 30.24 24.91
N ASP A 178 -6.38 30.93 25.06
CA ASP A 178 -6.28 32.38 25.10
C ASP A 178 -6.30 32.97 23.68
N GLU A 179 -7.35 32.66 22.90
CA GLU A 179 -7.67 33.49 21.75
C GLU A 179 -8.27 34.80 22.27
N ALA A 180 -7.45 35.84 22.23
CA ALA A 180 -7.80 37.19 22.60
C ALA A 180 -9.10 37.67 21.93
N GLY A 181 -10.14 37.90 22.74
CA GLY A 181 -11.09 38.99 22.55
C GLY A 181 -12.17 38.80 21.49
N VAL A 182 -13.14 37.89 21.74
CA VAL A 182 -14.51 38.13 21.26
C VAL A 182 -15.26 38.85 22.37
N SER A 183 -15.14 40.18 22.41
CA SER A 183 -15.97 41.00 23.30
C SER A 183 -17.40 40.98 22.75
N ASP A 184 -18.32 40.38 23.50
CA ASP A 184 -19.76 40.51 23.35
C ASP A 184 -20.19 41.96 23.71
N GLU A 185 -19.88 42.91 22.83
CA GLU A 185 -20.38 44.29 22.86
C GLU A 185 -20.93 44.64 21.47
N ALA A 186 -21.86 43.83 20.96
CA ALA A 186 -22.73 44.23 19.86
C ALA A 186 -24.05 44.77 20.45
N SER A 187 -23.98 46.03 20.88
CA SER A 187 -25.14 46.86 21.20
C SER A 187 -26.13 46.85 20.04
N SER A 188 -27.41 46.63 20.36
CA SER A 188 -28.51 46.66 19.41
C SER A 188 -28.64 48.02 18.71
N SER A 189 -28.72 48.06 17.38
CA SER A 189 -29.44 49.11 16.68
C SER A 189 -29.81 48.68 15.25
N SER A 190 -31.09 48.87 14.96
CA SER A 190 -31.85 48.56 13.75
C SER A 190 -31.41 49.29 12.48
N ASP A 191 -31.59 48.66 11.31
CA ASP A 191 -32.36 49.22 10.19
C ASP A 191 -32.44 48.23 9.01
N ILE A 192 -33.64 47.67 8.77
CA ILE A 192 -33.99 46.96 7.53
C ILE A 192 -34.93 47.89 6.75
N THR A 193 -34.55 48.24 5.52
CA THR A 193 -35.47 48.82 4.52
C THR A 193 -35.64 47.86 3.34
N PRO A 194 -36.84 47.74 2.76
CA PRO A 194 -37.09 46.84 1.64
C PRO A 194 -36.67 47.47 0.31
N LEU A 195 -36.17 46.62 -0.60
CA LEU A 195 -35.91 46.98 -1.99
C LEU A 195 -37.19 46.88 -2.82
N SER A 196 -37.48 47.94 -3.58
CA SER A 196 -38.46 48.00 -4.67
C SER A 196 -38.05 47.13 -5.86
#